data_AF-A0A7J4RJK5-F1
#
_entry.id   AF-A0A7J4RJK5-F1
#
_cell.length_a   1.000
_cell.length_b   1.000
_cell.length_c   1.000
_cell.angle_alpha   90.00
_cell.angle_beta   90.00
_cell.angle_gamma   90.00
#
_symmetry.space_group_name_H-M   'P 1'
#
loop_
_entity.id
_entity.type
_entity.pdbx_description
1 polymer ?
#
loop_
_entity_poly.entity_id
_entity_poly.type
_entity_poly.pdbx_seq_one_letter_code
_entity_poly.pdbx_strand_id
1 'polypeptide(L)' 'MRNIIQCSGCGASIDIAGATPRIDGIKVWCRVCGTVTIHFRDGGARSGN' A
#
# COMPACT_ATOMS: atom_id res chain seq x y z
N MET A 1 5.54 13.27 -8.11
CA MET A 1 5.39 11.82 -8.33
C MET A 1 4.17 11.38 -7.53
N ARG A 2 3.11 10.86 -8.17
CA ARG A 2 1.94 10.33 -7.45
C ARG A 2 2.25 8.89 -7.06
N ASN A 3 2.19 8.58 -5.77
CA ASN A 3 2.36 7.22 -5.28
C ASN A 3 0.98 6.74 -4.84
N ILE A 4 0.23 6.18 -5.78
CA ILE A 4 -1.14 5.73 -5.57
C ILE A 4 -1.11 4.22 -5.45
N ILE A 5 -1.79 3.74 -4.42
CA ILE A 5 -1.91 2.33 -4.11
C ILE A 5 -3.38 1.93 -4.08
N GLN A 6 -3.69 0.67 -4.35
CA GLN A 6 -5.06 0.17 -4.25
C GLN A 6 -5.24 -0.62 -2.96
N CYS A 7 -6.30 -0.30 -2.23
CA CYS A 7 -6.70 -1.04 -1.05
C CYS A 7 -7.09 -2.47 -1.45
N SER A 8 -6.48 -3.46 -0.82
CA SER A 8 -6.78 -4.88 -1.07
C SER A 8 -8.21 -5.29 -0.69
N GLY A 9 -8.85 -4.58 0.23
CA GLY A 9 -10.22 -4.87 0.68
C GLY A 9 -11.35 -4.37 -0.23
N CYS A 10 -11.25 -3.13 -0.74
CA CYS A 10 -12.34 -2.48 -1.50
C CYS A 10 -11.90 -1.89 -2.84
N GLY A 11 -10.63 -2.00 -3.22
CA GLY A 11 -10.09 -1.43 -4.45
C GLY A 11 -9.94 0.10 -4.44
N ALA A 12 -10.26 0.79 -3.33
CA ALA A 12 -10.12 2.23 -3.24
C ALA A 12 -8.67 2.67 -3.47
N SER A 13 -8.49 3.70 -4.29
CA SER A 13 -7.20 4.33 -4.55
C SER A 13 -6.82 5.21 -3.36
N ILE A 14 -5.66 4.94 -2.75
CA ILE A 14 -5.11 5.71 -1.64
C ILE A 14 -3.82 6.38 -2.13
N ASP A 15 -3.78 7.69 -2.05
CA ASP A 15 -2.55 8.44 -2.34
C ASP A 15 -1.66 8.46 -1.09
N ILE A 16 -0.45 7.94 -1.23
CA ILE A 16 0.58 7.92 -0.19
C ILE A 16 1.77 8.81 -0.57
N ALA A 17 1.54 9.88 -1.33
CA ALA A 17 2.55 10.88 -1.60
C ALA A 17 3.08 11.47 -0.29
N GLY A 18 4.41 11.51 -0.15
CA GLY A 18 5.09 11.97 1.06
C GLY A 18 5.37 10.89 2.10
N ALA A 19 4.79 9.69 1.97
CA ALA A 19 5.20 8.55 2.80
C ALA A 19 6.58 8.06 2.34
N THR A 20 7.57 8.14 3.23
CA THR A 20 8.91 7.65 2.94
C THR A 20 8.86 6.13 2.74
N PRO A 21 9.28 5.60 1.57
CA PRO A 21 9.31 4.17 1.35
C PRO A 21 10.30 3.51 2.33
N ARG A 22 9.82 2.51 3.07
CA ARG A 22 10.64 1.70 3.98
C ARG A 22 10.86 0.32 3.37
N ILE A 23 11.99 -0.30 3.70
CA ILE A 23 12.32 -1.67 3.26
C ILE A 23 11.26 -2.69 3.73
N ASP A 24 10.72 -2.48 4.93
CA ASP A 24 9.64 -3.31 5.51
C ASP A 24 8.24 -3.03 4.91
N GLY A 25 8.15 -2.11 3.94
CA GLY A 25 6.89 -1.63 3.40
C GLY A 25 6.19 -0.57 4.26
N ILE A 26 5.11 -0.01 3.72
CA ILE A 26 4.27 0.99 4.37
C ILE A 26 2.93 0.34 4.70
N LYS A 27 2.55 0.32 5.98
CA LYS A 27 1.19 -0.04 6.39
C LYS A 27 0.27 1.15 6.14
N VAL A 28 -0.78 0.91 5.37
CA VAL A 28 -1.76 1.93 4.99
C VAL A 28 -3.12 1.49 5.44
N TRP A 29 -3.76 2.34 6.24
CA TRP A 29 -5.13 2.13 6.66
C TRP A 29 -6.11 2.73 5.66
N CYS A 30 -7.04 1.92 5.17
CA CYS A 30 -8.10 2.35 4.27
C CYS A 30 -9.24 2.96 5.07
N ARG A 31 -9.53 4.25 4.84
CA ARG A 31 -10.66 4.94 5.47
C ARG A 31 -12.03 4.51 4.94
N VAL A 32 -12.07 3.81 3.80
CA VAL A 32 -13.33 3.41 3.15
C VAL A 32 -13.89 2.13 3.77
N CYS A 33 -13.05 1.10 3.91
CA CYS A 33 -13.47 -0.22 4.40
C CYS A 33 -12.82 -0.61 5.73
N GLY A 34 -11.90 0.19 6.25
CA GLY A 34 -11.16 -0.11 7.49
C GLY A 34 -10.02 -1.13 7.32
N THR A 35 -9.81 -1.70 6.12
CA THR A 35 -8.73 -2.65 5.85
C THR A 35 -7.35 -1.99 5.97
N VAL A 36 -6.38 -2.70 6.54
CA VAL A 36 -4.96 -2.31 6.51
C VAL A 36 -4.27 -3.08 5.40
N THR A 37 -3.66 -2.39 4.44
CA THR A 37 -2.87 -2.98 3.36
C THR A 37 -1.40 -2.59 3.53
N ILE A 38 -0.47 -3.50 3.21
CA ILE A 38 0.97 -3.23 3.27
C ILE A 38 1.49 -3.08 1.85
N HIS A 39 2.07 -1.93 1.54
CA HIS A 39 2.70 -1.68 0.25
C HIS A 39 4.21 -1.79 0.34
N PHE A 40 4.78 -2.73 -0.42
CA PHE A 40 6.21 -2.91 -0.57
C PHE A 40 6.69 -2.23 -1.85
N ARG A 41 7.89 -1.67 -1.85
CA ARG A 41 8.53 -1.21 -3.08
C ARG A 41 9.13 -2.43 -3.78
N ASP A 42 8.71 -2.68 -5.01
CA ASP A 42 9.13 -3.79 -5.90
C ASP A 42 10.60 -4.20 -5.72
N GLY A 43 10.80 -5.27 -4.95
CA GLY A 43 12.11 -5.78 -4.53
C GLY A 43 12.01 -6.78 -3.37
N GLY A 44 10.94 -6.68 -2.56
CA GLY A 44 10.51 -7.72 -1.63
C GLY A 44 9.35 -8.51 -2.22
N ALA A 45 9.61 -9.32 -3.24
CA ALA A 45 8.61 -10.20 -3.84
C ALA A 45 8.01 -11.15 -2.77
N ARG A 46 6.83 -10.81 -2.24
CA ARG A 46 5.84 -11.83 -1.89
C ARG A 46 4.99 -12.07 -3.14
N SER A 47 5.55 -12.86 -4.05
CA SER A 47 4.79 -13.52 -5.11
C SER A 47 4.87 -15.00 -4.85
N GLY A 48 3.74 -15.60 -4.47
CA GLY A 48 3.62 -17.04 -4.30
C GLY A 48 2.40 -17.42 -3.49
N ASN A 49 1.29 -17.58 -4.20
CA ASN A 49 0.09 -18.38 -3.93
C ASN A 49 0.06 -19.19 -2.63
#